data_AF-A0A150UE32-F1
#
_entry.id   AF-A0A150UE32-F1
#
_cell.length_a   1.000
_cell.length_b   1.000
_cell.length_c   1.000
_cell.angle_alpha   90.00
_cell.angle_beta   90.00
_cell.angle_gamma   90.00
#
_symmetry.space_group_name_H-M   'P 1'
#
loop_
_entity.id
_entity.type
_entity.pdbx_description
1 polymer ?
#
loop_
_entity_poly.entity_id
_entity_poly.type
_entity_poly.pdbx_seq_one_letter_code
_entity_poly.pdbx_strand_id
1 'polypeptide(L)'
;MDHAATPDRKPEPKNLVICCDGTGNEISENISNVLKLYRCLRKTDKTHPRQMVFYDPGVGTVTEPTTWHRLKANVNLVLGLATGYGLDDNVLSAYCFLVEHYAPGDKIYLFGFSRGAYTVRVLAGLIHKIGLISPEQANLAGSGLVAYKQYSGTGRGNDIEDLKDIATDESGPLPKDAFDLAAQFARITSTRWPTIHFIGVWDTVASVIVPRRDNFFFLFSLEELAFTLRNPSVKTFRQAIAIDEERCMFRLKQYREPQEFWSNRYVPDEKKVPQDILQVWFAGVHSDVGGGYPEAESGDSKYPLIWMIEEAEKAGLNFNPATIKQLAWGIQRKNSPFQYVAPAYTGKTGVLHNSMTAGWRLLEYIPKSAKYKEWPERKVFLGFYIPDCEPRLIPEGAHVHESVLKRMEVEPEYRPVNMPKEYVTVPMPVPPGVEAAESVTG
;
A
#
# COMPACT_ATOMS: atom_id res chain seq x y z
N MET A 1 39.04 41.13 -3.26
CA MET A 1 37.66 41.02 -3.77
C MET A 1 37.05 39.87 -3.00
N ASP A 2 36.24 40.22 -2.02
CA ASP A 2 35.65 39.30 -1.07
C ASP A 2 34.70 38.32 -1.77
N HIS A 3 34.98 37.03 -1.66
CA HIS A 3 34.00 35.99 -1.92
C HIS A 3 32.96 36.06 -0.80
N ALA A 4 31.91 36.84 -1.02
CA ALA A 4 30.73 36.84 -0.17
C ALA A 4 30.17 35.41 -0.13
N ALA A 5 30.34 34.74 1.00
CA ALA A 5 29.64 33.51 1.32
C ALA A 5 28.13 33.81 1.21
N THR A 6 27.46 33.16 0.26
CA THR A 6 26.00 33.12 0.21
C THR A 6 25.48 32.65 1.56
N PRO A 7 24.55 33.37 2.20
CA PRO A 7 24.04 33.01 3.52
C PRO A 7 23.44 31.60 3.45
N ASP A 8 23.79 30.79 4.45
CA ASP A 8 23.39 29.41 4.66
C ASP A 8 21.86 29.30 4.74
N ARG A 9 21.21 29.27 3.57
CA ARG A 9 19.76 29.18 3.45
C ARG A 9 19.39 27.73 3.72
N LYS A 10 18.91 27.45 4.95
CA LYS A 10 18.37 26.13 5.30
C LYS A 10 17.47 25.65 4.16
N PRO A 11 17.72 24.46 3.58
CA PRO A 11 16.92 23.97 2.47
C PRO A 11 15.44 23.91 2.89
N GLU A 12 14.56 24.42 2.04
CA GLU A 12 13.11 24.37 2.28
C GLU A 12 12.65 22.92 2.42
N PRO A 13 11.70 22.63 3.34
CA PRO A 13 11.14 21.28 3.48
C PRO A 13 10.63 20.74 2.16
N LYS A 14 10.87 19.45 1.91
CA LYS A 14 10.47 18.76 0.68
C LYS A 14 9.54 17.57 0.95
N ASN A 15 8.86 17.13 -0.11
CA ASN A 15 8.08 15.90 -0.13
C ASN A 15 8.96 14.77 -0.69
N LEU A 16 9.18 13.72 0.10
CA LEU A 16 9.80 12.47 -0.32
C LEU A 16 8.69 11.47 -0.63
N VAL A 17 8.64 10.98 -1.86
CA VAL A 17 7.56 10.10 -2.34
C VAL A 17 8.15 8.76 -2.74
N ILE A 18 7.70 7.69 -2.11
CA ILE A 18 8.05 6.31 -2.45
C ILE A 18 6.86 5.66 -3.14
N CYS A 19 7.06 5.10 -4.32
CA CYS A 19 6.06 4.35 -5.07
C CYS A 19 6.57 2.92 -5.30
N CYS A 20 5.98 1.92 -4.65
CA CYS A 20 6.33 0.51 -4.84
C CYS A 20 5.20 -0.24 -5.53
N ASP A 21 5.46 -0.76 -6.72
CA ASP A 21 4.47 -1.50 -7.50
C ASP A 21 4.36 -2.98 -7.08
N GLY A 22 3.28 -3.62 -7.49
CA GLY A 22 3.07 -5.06 -7.36
C GLY A 22 3.97 -5.88 -8.29
N THR A 23 4.12 -7.15 -7.98
CA THR A 23 4.94 -8.12 -8.74
C THR A 23 4.30 -8.42 -10.10
N GLY A 24 5.08 -8.33 -11.19
CA GLY A 24 4.63 -8.69 -12.54
C GLY A 24 3.96 -7.56 -13.33
N ASN A 25 3.98 -6.32 -12.86
CA ASN A 25 3.48 -5.17 -13.63
C ASN A 25 4.57 -4.69 -14.60
N GLU A 26 4.38 -4.99 -15.90
CA GLU A 26 5.28 -4.54 -16.96
C GLU A 26 5.07 -3.06 -17.28
N ILE A 27 6.17 -2.33 -17.50
CA ILE A 27 6.17 -0.87 -17.77
C ILE A 27 5.58 -0.55 -19.17
N SER A 28 5.44 -1.53 -20.06
CA SER A 28 5.20 -1.32 -21.49
C SER A 28 3.73 -1.29 -21.94
N GLU A 29 2.83 -2.12 -21.40
CA GLU A 29 1.44 -2.22 -21.93
C GLU A 29 0.35 -2.02 -20.87
N ASN A 30 0.41 -2.75 -19.76
CA ASN A 30 -0.64 -2.71 -18.74
C ASN A 30 -0.15 -2.03 -17.46
N ILE A 31 -0.49 -0.75 -17.32
CA ILE A 31 0.05 0.09 -16.24
C ILE A 31 -0.81 0.02 -14.96
N SER A 32 -0.14 -0.14 -13.82
CA SER A 32 -0.77 -0.07 -12.50
C SER A 32 -1.19 1.35 -12.13
N ASN A 33 -2.04 1.46 -11.10
CA ASN A 33 -2.39 2.74 -10.50
C ASN A 33 -1.21 3.39 -9.77
N VAL A 34 -0.24 2.61 -9.27
CA VAL A 34 1.01 3.15 -8.71
C VAL A 34 1.81 3.86 -9.80
N LEU A 35 1.99 3.24 -10.97
CA LEU A 35 2.71 3.84 -12.09
C LEU A 35 1.94 5.03 -12.69
N LYS A 36 0.61 4.95 -12.80
CA LYS A 36 -0.23 6.10 -13.20
C LYS A 36 -0.06 7.27 -12.21
N LEU A 37 -0.12 7.01 -10.90
CA LEU A 37 0.12 8.02 -9.87
C LEU A 37 1.52 8.62 -9.99
N TYR A 38 2.55 7.77 -10.13
CA TYR A 38 3.94 8.21 -10.33
C TYR A 38 4.07 9.15 -11.53
N ARG A 39 3.38 8.87 -12.65
CA ARG A 39 3.39 9.71 -13.85
C ARG A 39 2.62 11.02 -13.64
N CYS A 40 1.59 11.03 -12.79
CA CYS A 40 0.84 12.23 -12.44
C CYS A 40 1.60 13.18 -11.51
N LEU A 41 2.58 12.72 -10.73
CA LEU A 41 3.34 13.57 -9.81
C LEU A 41 4.13 14.67 -10.53
N ARG A 42 4.12 15.88 -9.97
CA ARG A 42 4.89 17.01 -10.52
C ARG A 42 6.34 16.99 -10.01
N LYS A 43 7.28 16.62 -10.89
CA LYS A 43 8.71 16.41 -10.58
C LYS A 43 9.62 17.48 -11.18
N THR A 44 9.20 18.75 -11.11
CA THR A 44 9.96 19.89 -11.64
C THR A 44 10.61 20.67 -10.51
N ASP A 45 11.75 21.31 -10.75
CA ASP A 45 12.41 22.16 -9.74
C ASP A 45 11.57 23.37 -9.30
N LYS A 46 10.55 23.73 -10.09
CA LYS A 46 9.58 24.79 -9.78
C LYS A 46 8.44 24.33 -8.85
N THR A 47 8.37 23.04 -8.50
CA THR A 47 7.34 22.55 -7.58
C THR A 47 7.74 22.93 -6.16
N HIS A 48 6.85 23.62 -5.43
CA HIS A 48 7.05 23.96 -4.02
C HIS A 48 5.89 23.39 -3.18
N PRO A 49 6.16 22.56 -2.15
CA PRO A 49 7.44 21.96 -1.80
C PRO A 49 8.06 21.10 -2.92
N ARG A 50 9.40 21.04 -3.00
CA ARG A 50 10.10 20.16 -3.95
C ARG A 50 9.66 18.72 -3.73
N GLN A 51 9.47 17.94 -4.80
CA GLN A 51 9.06 16.54 -4.69
C GLN A 51 10.15 15.63 -5.26
N MET A 52 10.75 14.80 -4.41
CA MET A 52 11.69 13.77 -4.81
C MET A 52 10.97 12.43 -4.80
N VAL A 53 10.95 11.76 -5.95
CA VAL A 53 10.10 10.60 -6.18
C VAL A 53 10.96 9.39 -6.52
N PHE A 54 10.85 8.34 -5.72
CA PHE A 54 11.44 7.03 -5.94
C PHE A 54 10.36 6.07 -6.45
N TYR A 55 10.67 5.27 -7.47
CA TYR A 55 9.76 4.27 -8.02
C TYR A 55 10.45 2.91 -8.09
N ASP A 56 9.81 1.92 -7.50
CA ASP A 56 10.20 0.52 -7.53
C ASP A 56 9.18 -0.28 -8.36
N PRO A 57 9.60 -0.96 -9.44
CA PRO A 57 8.71 -1.70 -10.34
C PRO A 57 8.25 -3.05 -9.78
N GLY A 58 8.61 -3.43 -8.56
CA GLY A 58 8.34 -4.74 -7.99
C GLY A 58 9.29 -5.85 -8.47
N VAL A 59 9.21 -7.01 -7.81
CA VAL A 59 10.05 -8.19 -8.11
C VAL A 59 9.62 -8.82 -9.45
N GLY A 60 10.59 -9.25 -10.27
CA GLY A 60 10.33 -10.05 -11.48
C GLY A 60 10.01 -9.26 -12.75
N THR A 61 10.06 -7.93 -12.72
CA THR A 61 9.85 -7.04 -13.88
C THR A 61 11.12 -6.96 -14.74
N VAL A 62 11.59 -8.11 -15.25
CA VAL A 62 12.64 -8.15 -16.26
C VAL A 62 11.97 -8.06 -17.63
N THR A 63 12.28 -6.98 -18.35
CA THR A 63 11.80 -6.66 -19.69
C THR A 63 12.05 -7.79 -20.70
N GLU A 64 10.97 -8.17 -21.39
CA GLU A 64 10.80 -9.14 -22.49
C GLU A 64 11.28 -10.58 -22.27
N PRO A 65 10.34 -11.53 -22.23
CA PRO A 65 10.62 -12.82 -22.85
C PRO A 65 9.43 -13.47 -23.60
N THR A 66 9.81 -14.27 -24.60
CA THR A 66 8.98 -15.12 -25.46
C THR A 66 7.94 -15.99 -24.72
N THR A 67 6.85 -16.34 -25.43
CA THR A 67 5.60 -16.98 -24.95
C THR A 67 5.77 -18.15 -23.98
N TRP A 68 6.81 -18.97 -24.13
CA TRP A 68 7.09 -20.11 -23.24
C TRP A 68 7.57 -19.71 -21.83
N HIS A 69 8.18 -18.54 -21.69
CA HIS A 69 8.58 -18.01 -20.39
C HIS A 69 7.41 -17.38 -19.61
N ARG A 70 6.29 -17.00 -20.24
CA ARG A 70 5.09 -16.48 -19.54
C ARG A 70 4.43 -17.53 -18.63
N LEU A 71 4.31 -18.77 -19.07
CA LEU A 71 3.74 -19.85 -18.25
C LEU A 71 4.66 -20.18 -17.06
N LYS A 72 5.98 -20.23 -17.29
CA LYS A 72 7.00 -20.38 -16.23
C LYS A 72 7.06 -19.16 -15.30
N ALA A 73 6.89 -17.94 -15.84
CA ALA A 73 6.85 -16.71 -15.08
C ALA A 73 5.62 -16.69 -14.17
N ASN A 74 4.44 -17.11 -14.63
CA ASN A 74 3.25 -17.22 -13.79
C ASN A 74 3.42 -18.25 -12.64
N VAL A 75 4.06 -19.39 -12.90
CA VAL A 75 4.36 -20.39 -11.85
C VAL A 75 5.46 -19.91 -10.89
N ASN A 76 6.53 -19.30 -11.41
CA ASN A 76 7.59 -18.68 -10.60
C ASN A 76 7.12 -17.43 -9.85
N LEU A 77 6.10 -16.74 -10.35
CA LEU A 77 5.44 -15.60 -9.72
C LEU A 77 4.62 -16.07 -8.52
N VAL A 78 3.92 -17.20 -8.65
CA VAL A 78 3.22 -17.89 -7.54
C VAL A 78 4.23 -18.41 -6.51
N LEU A 79 5.34 -19.01 -6.94
CA LEU A 79 6.42 -19.42 -6.03
C LEU A 79 7.18 -18.22 -5.42
N GLY A 80 7.24 -17.09 -6.12
CA GLY A 80 7.87 -15.83 -5.68
C GLY A 80 6.96 -15.01 -4.75
N LEU A 81 5.63 -15.15 -4.85
CA LEU A 81 4.66 -14.78 -3.81
C LEU A 81 4.86 -15.67 -2.56
N ALA A 82 5.40 -16.87 -2.75
CA ALA A 82 5.57 -17.90 -1.75
C ALA A 82 6.96 -17.98 -1.07
N THR A 83 7.86 -17.01 -1.29
CA THR A 83 9.25 -17.10 -0.78
C THR A 83 9.81 -15.81 -0.20
N GLY A 84 9.06 -14.69 -0.20
CA GLY A 84 9.59 -13.40 0.26
C GLY A 84 10.77 -12.85 -0.56
N TYR A 85 11.13 -13.51 -1.66
CA TYR A 85 12.27 -13.16 -2.50
C TYR A 85 12.08 -11.76 -3.09
N GLY A 86 13.04 -10.87 -2.85
CA GLY A 86 13.06 -9.47 -3.29
C GLY A 86 12.25 -8.48 -2.45
N LEU A 87 11.48 -8.89 -1.43
CA LEU A 87 10.82 -7.94 -0.54
C LEU A 87 11.85 -7.09 0.23
N ASP A 88 12.86 -7.75 0.78
CA ASP A 88 13.91 -7.11 1.58
C ASP A 88 14.70 -6.09 0.75
N ASP A 89 15.03 -6.44 -0.49
CA ASP A 89 15.75 -5.57 -1.41
C ASP A 89 14.94 -4.33 -1.76
N ASN A 90 13.63 -4.47 -2.00
CA ASN A 90 12.74 -3.34 -2.29
C ASN A 90 12.58 -2.43 -1.05
N VAL A 91 12.43 -3.00 0.14
CA VAL A 91 12.37 -2.24 1.41
C VAL A 91 13.70 -1.52 1.64
N LEU A 92 14.84 -2.18 1.48
CA LEU A 92 16.16 -1.59 1.68
C LEU A 92 16.45 -0.49 0.67
N SER A 93 16.10 -0.67 -0.60
CA SER A 93 16.31 0.34 -1.64
C SER A 93 15.53 1.63 -1.33
N ALA A 94 14.25 1.50 -0.96
CA ALA A 94 13.43 2.63 -0.56
C ALA A 94 13.90 3.26 0.78
N TYR A 95 14.34 2.43 1.74
CA TYR A 95 14.89 2.90 3.01
C TYR A 95 16.19 3.69 2.81
N CYS A 96 17.13 3.19 2.01
CA CYS A 96 18.37 3.89 1.68
C CYS A 96 18.11 5.22 0.97
N PHE A 97 17.14 5.26 0.05
CA PHE A 97 16.71 6.52 -0.56
C PHE A 97 16.25 7.54 0.50
N LEU A 98 15.46 7.11 1.49
CA LEU A 98 15.04 8.00 2.58
C LEU A 98 16.20 8.40 3.50
N VAL A 99 17.10 7.47 3.81
CA VAL A 99 18.31 7.74 4.61
C VAL A 99 19.14 8.85 3.97
N GLU A 100 19.39 8.77 2.68
CA GLU A 100 20.23 9.74 1.96
C GLU A 100 19.57 11.11 1.81
N HIS A 101 18.25 11.16 1.61
CA HIS A 101 17.58 12.39 1.18
C HIS A 101 16.76 13.10 2.26
N TYR A 102 16.42 12.42 3.37
CA TYR A 102 15.60 13.01 4.43
C TYR A 102 16.36 14.08 5.22
N ALA A 103 15.69 15.22 5.40
CA ALA A 103 16.06 16.28 6.33
C ALA A 103 14.89 16.55 7.31
N PRO A 104 15.16 17.02 8.54
CA PRO A 104 14.12 17.40 9.48
C PRO A 104 13.13 18.40 8.88
N GLY A 105 11.83 18.08 8.95
CA GLY A 105 10.75 18.89 8.38
C GLY A 105 10.21 18.36 7.05
N ASP A 106 10.93 17.45 6.38
CA ASP A 106 10.44 16.80 5.18
C ASP A 106 9.22 15.91 5.46
N LYS A 107 8.36 15.77 4.46
CA LYS A 107 7.17 14.92 4.52
C LYS A 107 7.38 13.65 3.70
N ILE A 108 7.15 12.50 4.31
CA ILE A 108 7.27 11.19 3.65
C ILE A 108 5.88 10.71 3.21
N TYR A 109 5.74 10.43 1.92
CA TYR A 109 4.56 9.85 1.29
C TYR A 109 4.91 8.48 0.75
N LEU A 110 4.12 7.46 1.10
CA LEU A 110 4.35 6.10 0.65
C LEU A 110 3.14 5.59 -0.13
N PHE A 111 3.38 5.07 -1.33
CA PHE A 111 2.34 4.51 -2.19
C PHE A 111 2.70 3.09 -2.60
N GLY A 112 1.72 2.20 -2.61
CA GLY A 112 1.96 0.88 -3.17
C GLY A 112 0.71 0.09 -3.50
N PHE A 113 0.87 -0.91 -4.37
CA PHE A 113 -0.19 -1.82 -4.78
C PHE A 113 0.20 -3.26 -4.45
N SER A 114 -0.74 -4.07 -3.97
CA SER A 114 -0.54 -5.51 -3.79
C SER A 114 0.61 -5.82 -2.81
N ARG A 115 1.64 -6.53 -3.27
CA ARG A 115 2.90 -6.71 -2.56
C ARG A 115 3.61 -5.39 -2.28
N GLY A 116 3.63 -4.46 -3.23
CA GLY A 116 4.20 -3.13 -3.05
C GLY A 116 3.51 -2.33 -1.95
N ALA A 117 2.20 -2.52 -1.75
CA ALA A 117 1.48 -1.97 -0.61
C ALA A 117 1.99 -2.54 0.72
N TYR A 118 2.29 -3.85 0.77
CA TYR A 118 2.91 -4.45 1.94
C TYR A 118 4.35 -3.94 2.13
N THR A 119 5.14 -3.81 1.05
CA THR A 119 6.50 -3.23 1.07
C THR A 119 6.52 -1.87 1.74
N VAL A 120 5.61 -0.95 1.36
CA VAL A 120 5.59 0.39 1.97
C VAL A 120 5.12 0.39 3.42
N ARG A 121 4.24 -0.55 3.81
CA ARG A 121 3.84 -0.72 5.22
C ARG A 121 4.98 -1.29 6.06
N VAL A 122 5.76 -2.22 5.51
CA VAL A 122 6.99 -2.73 6.14
C VAL A 122 8.04 -1.63 6.26
N LEU A 123 8.22 -0.82 5.23
CA LEU A 123 9.10 0.36 5.29
C LEU A 123 8.67 1.34 6.39
N ALA A 124 7.38 1.64 6.50
CA ALA A 124 6.85 2.47 7.59
C ALA A 124 7.08 1.84 8.97
N GLY A 125 6.95 0.52 9.10
CA GLY A 125 7.22 -0.21 10.34
C GLY A 125 8.71 -0.21 10.71
N LEU A 126 9.60 -0.37 9.72
CA LEU A 126 11.05 -0.27 9.87
C LEU A 126 11.44 1.14 10.35
N ILE A 127 10.92 2.18 9.71
CA ILE A 127 11.14 3.58 10.13
C ILE A 127 10.60 3.82 11.54
N HIS A 128 9.41 3.29 11.86
CA HIS A 128 8.85 3.44 13.19
C HIS A 128 9.72 2.78 14.27
N LYS A 129 10.21 1.56 14.06
CA LYS A 129 10.94 0.80 15.08
C LYS A 129 12.43 1.12 15.13
N ILE A 130 13.10 1.22 13.98
CA ILE A 130 14.56 1.44 13.85
C ILE A 130 14.91 2.91 13.63
N GLY A 131 14.06 3.67 12.92
CA GLY A 131 14.35 5.05 12.52
C GLY A 131 15.13 5.08 11.22
N LEU A 132 15.54 6.28 10.79
CA LEU A 132 16.46 6.48 9.67
C LEU A 132 17.88 6.63 10.21
N ILE A 133 18.76 5.70 9.88
CA ILE A 133 20.20 5.82 10.13
C ILE A 133 20.80 7.05 9.43
N SER A 134 22.00 7.44 9.85
CA SER A 134 22.75 8.51 9.18
C SER A 134 23.18 8.07 7.77
N PRO A 135 23.24 8.99 6.77
CA PRO A 135 23.74 8.66 5.43
C PRO A 135 25.12 7.98 5.44
N GLU A 136 26.01 8.36 6.35
CA GLU A 136 27.35 7.81 6.51
C GLU A 136 27.35 6.35 6.99
N GLN A 137 26.22 5.88 7.51
CA GLN A 137 26.02 4.52 8.02
C GLN A 137 25.09 3.70 7.12
N ALA A 138 24.84 4.12 5.88
CA ALA A 138 23.94 3.42 4.95
C ALA A 138 24.30 1.92 4.76
N ASN A 139 25.58 1.55 4.93
CA ASN A 139 26.05 0.17 4.92
C ASN A 139 25.43 -0.72 6.02
N LEU A 140 24.88 -0.13 7.09
CA LEU A 140 24.22 -0.84 8.18
C LEU A 140 22.70 -1.02 7.97
N ALA A 141 22.13 -0.51 6.87
CA ALA A 141 20.70 -0.62 6.59
C ALA A 141 20.19 -2.08 6.61
N GLY A 142 20.97 -3.01 6.04
CA GLY A 142 20.66 -4.44 6.07
C GLY A 142 20.59 -5.00 7.50
N SER A 143 21.53 -4.61 8.37
CA SER A 143 21.53 -5.00 9.78
C SER A 143 20.32 -4.43 10.52
N GLY A 144 19.92 -3.19 10.23
CA GLY A 144 18.71 -2.59 10.78
C GLY A 144 17.44 -3.35 10.39
N LEU A 145 17.32 -3.77 9.12
CA LEU A 145 16.20 -4.59 8.66
C LEU A 145 16.17 -5.95 9.36
N VAL A 146 17.33 -6.61 9.53
CA VAL A 146 17.43 -7.87 10.27
C VAL A 146 16.96 -7.71 11.72
N ALA A 147 17.41 -6.66 12.41
CA ALA A 147 16.99 -6.39 13.79
C ALA A 147 15.47 -6.15 13.90
N TYR A 148 14.89 -5.41 12.95
CA TYR A 148 13.44 -5.21 12.86
C TYR A 148 12.67 -6.52 12.60
N LYS A 149 13.16 -7.38 11.72
CA LYS A 149 12.55 -8.69 11.47
C LYS A 149 12.63 -9.61 12.66
N GLN A 150 13.75 -9.63 13.38
CA GLN A 150 13.90 -10.39 14.63
C GLN A 150 12.90 -9.92 15.69
N TYR A 151 12.73 -8.61 15.85
CA TYR A 151 11.69 -8.05 16.71
C TYR A 151 10.29 -8.53 16.27
N SER A 152 9.99 -8.48 14.98
CA SER A 152 8.71 -8.95 14.44
C SER A 152 8.48 -10.45 14.67
N GLY A 153 9.54 -11.27 14.60
CA GLY A 153 9.49 -12.71 14.85
C GLY A 153 9.10 -13.10 16.28
N THR A 154 9.14 -12.16 17.22
CA THR A 154 8.61 -12.37 18.59
C THR A 154 7.08 -12.28 18.68
N GLY A 155 6.40 -11.95 17.57
CA GLY A 155 4.95 -11.73 17.52
C GLY A 155 4.50 -10.36 18.02
N ARG A 156 5.44 -9.46 18.34
CA ARG A 156 5.18 -8.10 18.87
C ARG A 156 5.03 -7.07 17.76
N GLY A 157 4.35 -5.97 18.06
CA GLY A 157 4.35 -4.71 17.32
C GLY A 157 3.07 -4.40 16.55
N ASN A 158 2.05 -5.24 16.60
CA ASN A 158 0.74 -4.95 15.99
C ASN A 158 -0.39 -4.81 17.03
N ASP A 159 -0.14 -5.13 18.30
CA ASP A 159 -1.12 -5.02 19.38
C ASP A 159 -0.99 -3.70 20.16
N ILE A 160 -2.06 -3.28 20.85
CA ILE A 160 -2.07 -2.00 21.60
C ILE A 160 -1.05 -2.05 22.73
N GLU A 161 -0.90 -3.21 23.36
CA GLU A 161 0.00 -3.44 24.49
C GLU A 161 1.47 -3.22 24.11
N ASP A 162 1.83 -3.46 22.86
CA ASP A 162 3.20 -3.21 22.37
C ASP A 162 3.56 -1.72 22.38
N LEU A 163 2.55 -0.85 22.27
CA LEU A 163 2.69 0.61 22.33
C LEU A 163 2.73 1.15 23.77
N LYS A 164 2.34 0.34 24.76
CA LYS A 164 2.43 0.72 26.18
C LYS A 164 3.87 0.55 26.67
N ASP A 165 4.26 1.38 27.64
CA ASP A 165 5.56 1.31 28.31
C ASP A 165 6.78 1.45 27.36
N ILE A 166 6.65 2.25 26.30
CA ILE A 166 7.81 2.66 25.49
C ILE A 166 8.56 3.76 26.26
N ALA A 167 9.46 3.34 27.15
CA ALA A 167 10.39 4.25 27.76
C ALA A 167 11.38 4.78 26.70
N THR A 168 11.62 6.09 26.67
CA THR A 168 12.49 6.75 25.69
C THR A 168 13.38 7.77 26.41
N ASP A 169 14.60 7.96 25.92
CA ASP A 169 15.56 8.97 26.40
C ASP A 169 16.18 9.72 25.21
N GLU A 170 17.05 10.71 25.45
CA GLU A 170 17.67 11.51 24.38
C GLU A 170 18.38 10.68 23.28
N SER A 171 18.79 9.44 23.59
CA SER A 171 19.44 8.52 22.65
C SER A 171 18.47 7.63 21.88
N GLY A 172 17.17 7.63 22.21
CA GLY A 172 16.13 6.88 21.51
C GLY A 172 15.31 5.96 22.42
N PRO A 173 14.75 4.85 21.90
CA PRO A 173 13.91 3.95 22.68
C PRO A 173 14.78 3.16 23.67
N LEU A 174 14.35 3.06 24.92
CA LEU A 174 14.97 2.18 25.90
C LEU A 174 14.63 0.72 25.56
N PRO A 175 15.62 -0.19 25.56
CA PRO A 175 15.34 -1.61 25.38
C PRO A 175 14.42 -2.12 26.50
N LYS A 176 13.32 -2.79 26.14
CA LYS A 176 12.41 -3.42 27.13
C LYS A 176 13.08 -4.59 27.85
N ASP A 177 13.98 -5.28 27.15
CA ASP A 177 14.79 -6.38 27.65
C ASP A 177 16.16 -6.39 26.94
N ALA A 178 17.10 -7.21 27.44
CA ALA A 178 18.45 -7.32 26.87
C ALA A 178 18.47 -7.84 25.41
N PHE A 179 17.34 -8.33 24.91
CA PHE A 179 17.19 -8.91 23.59
C PHE A 179 16.42 -8.02 22.60
N ASP A 180 16.01 -6.80 23.00
CA ASP A 180 15.47 -5.80 22.05
C ASP A 180 16.60 -5.17 21.21
N LEU A 181 17.15 -6.00 20.32
CA LEU A 181 18.24 -5.66 19.39
C LEU A 181 17.87 -4.47 18.51
N ALA A 182 16.59 -4.30 18.17
CA ALA A 182 16.11 -3.19 17.39
C ALA A 182 16.25 -1.85 18.14
N ALA A 183 15.91 -1.81 19.44
CA ALA A 183 16.12 -0.62 20.26
C ALA A 183 17.62 -0.32 20.46
N GLN A 184 18.44 -1.35 20.73
CA GLN A 184 19.88 -1.19 20.88
C GLN A 184 20.54 -0.68 19.59
N PHE A 185 20.18 -1.25 18.44
CA PHE A 185 20.68 -0.83 17.13
C PHE A 185 20.36 0.64 16.87
N ALA A 186 19.13 1.06 17.14
CA ALA A 186 18.70 2.44 16.93
C ALA A 186 19.48 3.44 17.80
N ARG A 187 19.80 3.08 19.05
CA ARG A 187 20.65 3.88 19.94
C ARG A 187 22.09 3.97 19.44
N ILE A 188 22.68 2.82 19.07
CA ILE A 188 24.07 2.75 18.59
C ILE A 188 24.25 3.59 17.32
N THR A 189 23.27 3.54 16.42
CA THR A 189 23.33 4.25 15.13
C THR A 189 22.79 5.69 15.19
N SER A 190 22.36 6.16 16.38
CA SER A 190 21.83 7.51 16.61
C SER A 190 20.79 7.91 15.56
N THR A 191 19.76 7.08 15.39
CA THR A 191 18.82 7.24 14.29
C THR A 191 17.93 8.47 14.41
N ARG A 192 17.51 8.98 13.25
CA ARG A 192 16.52 10.04 13.09
C ARG A 192 15.13 9.43 13.08
N TRP A 193 14.15 10.10 13.69
CA TRP A 193 12.81 9.56 13.90
C TRP A 193 11.75 10.37 13.14
N PRO A 194 11.67 10.27 11.79
CA PRO A 194 10.60 10.92 11.05
C PRO A 194 9.26 10.27 11.33
N THR A 195 8.19 11.05 11.16
CA THR A 195 6.84 10.52 10.99
C THR A 195 6.54 10.31 9.51
N ILE A 196 5.56 9.46 9.21
CA ILE A 196 5.05 9.23 7.87
C ILE A 196 3.83 10.10 7.68
N HIS A 197 3.89 11.01 6.72
CA HIS A 197 2.83 11.99 6.50
C HIS A 197 1.61 11.36 5.83
N PHE A 198 1.82 10.45 4.87
CA PHE A 198 0.73 9.80 4.15
C PHE A 198 1.13 8.39 3.68
N ILE A 199 0.24 7.42 3.84
CA ILE A 199 0.32 6.10 3.19
C ILE A 199 -0.93 5.89 2.35
N GLY A 200 -0.76 5.68 1.05
CA GLY A 200 -1.83 5.38 0.10
C GLY A 200 -1.62 4.03 -0.57
N VAL A 201 -2.47 3.06 -0.29
CA VAL A 201 -2.31 1.70 -0.81
C VAL A 201 -3.51 1.19 -1.59
N TRP A 202 -3.25 0.39 -2.62
CA TRP A 202 -4.26 -0.39 -3.32
C TRP A 202 -4.12 -1.86 -2.92
N ASP A 203 -5.20 -2.42 -2.41
CA ASP A 203 -5.43 -3.82 -2.15
C ASP A 203 -4.23 -4.57 -1.53
N THR A 204 -3.89 -4.23 -0.28
CA THR A 204 -2.71 -4.82 0.38
C THR A 204 -2.87 -6.32 0.55
N VAL A 205 -1.93 -7.09 0.00
CA VAL A 205 -1.84 -8.55 0.20
C VAL A 205 -0.49 -8.92 0.83
N ALA A 206 -0.49 -9.83 1.80
CA ALA A 206 0.74 -10.27 2.44
C ALA A 206 1.53 -11.24 1.53
N SER A 207 2.81 -10.95 1.30
CA SER A 207 3.67 -11.73 0.39
C SER A 207 4.71 -12.61 1.09
N VAL A 208 4.55 -12.86 2.39
CA VAL A 208 5.51 -13.66 3.15
C VAL A 208 4.85 -14.97 3.50
N ILE A 209 4.71 -15.82 2.50
CA ILE A 209 4.54 -17.24 2.73
C ILE A 209 5.97 -17.78 2.89
N VAL A 210 6.36 -18.22 4.09
CA VAL A 210 7.65 -18.91 4.29
C VAL A 210 7.37 -20.41 4.34
N PRO A 211 8.01 -21.24 3.49
CA PRO A 211 8.04 -22.68 3.69
C PRO A 211 8.80 -22.98 4.98
N ARG A 212 8.09 -23.37 6.05
CA ARG A 212 8.72 -23.84 7.28
C ARG A 212 9.25 -25.26 7.09
N ARG A 213 10.56 -25.46 7.24
CA ARG A 213 11.23 -26.77 7.11
C ARG A 213 10.79 -27.78 8.19
N ASP A 214 10.23 -27.28 9.29
CA ASP A 214 9.83 -28.00 10.49
C ASP A 214 8.38 -28.51 10.50
N ASN A 215 7.61 -28.29 9.42
CA ASN A 215 6.18 -28.65 9.38
C ASN A 215 5.89 -29.70 8.29
N PHE A 216 5.50 -30.91 8.69
CA PHE A 216 5.34 -32.12 7.85
C PHE A 216 4.36 -31.97 6.66
N PHE A 217 3.49 -30.95 6.66
CA PHE A 217 2.44 -30.73 5.66
C PHE A 217 2.65 -29.49 4.77
N PHE A 218 3.86 -28.92 4.66
CA PHE A 218 4.10 -27.70 3.87
C PHE A 218 3.13 -26.55 4.23
N LEU A 219 2.75 -26.44 5.50
CA LEU A 219 1.89 -25.35 5.99
C LEU A 219 2.69 -24.05 5.99
N PHE A 220 2.49 -23.26 4.95
CA PHE A 220 2.96 -21.90 4.79
C PHE A 220 2.61 -21.03 6.02
N SER A 221 3.61 -20.38 6.62
CA SER A 221 3.41 -19.40 7.69
C SER A 221 3.41 -18.00 7.08
N LEU A 222 2.36 -17.22 7.39
CA LEU A 222 2.35 -15.78 7.12
C LEU A 222 3.13 -15.09 8.23
N GLU A 223 4.37 -14.65 7.96
CA GLU A 223 5.07 -13.78 8.90
C GLU A 223 4.55 -12.35 8.74
N GLU A 224 3.72 -11.94 9.69
CA GLU A 224 3.25 -10.57 9.82
C GLU A 224 4.33 -9.74 10.50
N LEU A 225 4.87 -8.76 9.78
CA LEU A 225 5.91 -7.89 10.34
C LEU A 225 5.30 -6.84 11.27
N ALA A 226 6.08 -6.43 12.27
CA ALA A 226 5.67 -5.48 13.28
C ALA A 226 5.28 -4.14 12.67
N PHE A 227 4.27 -3.48 13.23
CA PHE A 227 3.79 -2.17 12.80
C PHE A 227 3.29 -2.07 11.35
N THR A 228 2.93 -3.21 10.74
CA THR A 228 2.34 -3.22 9.40
C THR A 228 0.82 -3.04 9.48
N LEU A 229 0.15 -3.56 10.51
CA LEU A 229 -1.30 -3.43 10.71
C LEU A 229 -1.71 -2.22 11.55
N ARG A 230 -0.77 -1.72 12.36
CA ARG A 230 -0.90 -0.55 13.23
C ARG A 230 0.41 0.22 13.28
N ASN A 231 0.40 1.53 13.08
CA ASN A 231 1.63 2.31 13.15
C ASN A 231 1.33 3.74 13.62
N PRO A 232 1.71 4.10 14.85
CA PRO A 232 1.41 5.42 15.40
C PRO A 232 2.23 6.54 14.77
N SER A 233 3.30 6.23 14.03
CA SER A 233 4.07 7.25 13.30
C SER A 233 3.42 7.66 11.98
N VAL A 234 2.35 7.01 11.55
CA VAL A 234 1.61 7.36 10.32
C VAL A 234 0.54 8.40 10.67
N LYS A 235 0.49 9.51 9.93
CA LYS A 235 -0.51 10.56 10.16
C LYS A 235 -1.82 10.28 9.43
N THR A 236 -1.72 9.98 8.13
CA THR A 236 -2.86 9.71 7.26
C THR A 236 -2.67 8.39 6.53
N PHE A 237 -3.68 7.52 6.56
CA PHE A 237 -3.70 6.22 5.89
C PHE A 237 -4.93 6.10 4.98
N ARG A 238 -4.71 5.67 3.74
CA ARG A 238 -5.74 5.42 2.73
C ARG A 238 -5.53 4.06 2.11
N GLN A 239 -6.59 3.25 2.06
CA GLN A 239 -6.56 1.96 1.38
C GLN A 239 -7.79 1.77 0.48
N ALA A 240 -7.55 1.52 -0.80
CA ALA A 240 -8.58 1.07 -1.73
C ALA A 240 -8.61 -0.47 -1.73
N ILE A 241 -9.80 -1.07 -1.61
CA ILE A 241 -9.97 -2.51 -1.40
C ILE A 241 -10.88 -3.11 -2.47
N ALA A 242 -10.50 -4.24 -3.04
CA ALA A 242 -11.32 -5.00 -3.98
C ALA A 242 -12.41 -5.82 -3.26
N ILE A 243 -13.66 -5.68 -3.69
CA ILE A 243 -14.81 -6.44 -3.18
C ILE A 243 -14.82 -7.87 -3.71
N ASP A 244 -14.54 -8.06 -5.00
CA ASP A 244 -14.80 -9.31 -5.73
C ASP A 244 -13.59 -10.24 -5.81
N GLU A 245 -12.52 -9.97 -5.05
CA GLU A 245 -11.31 -10.78 -5.03
C GLU A 245 -11.42 -11.97 -4.06
N GLU A 246 -11.45 -13.18 -4.63
CA GLU A 246 -11.74 -14.44 -3.90
C GLU A 246 -10.55 -15.41 -3.82
N ARG A 247 -9.40 -15.10 -4.44
CA ARG A 247 -8.25 -16.02 -4.41
C ARG A 247 -7.68 -16.13 -2.99
N CYS A 248 -7.59 -17.34 -2.47
CA CYS A 248 -7.17 -17.64 -1.11
C CYS A 248 -5.73 -17.23 -0.76
N MET A 249 -4.90 -16.96 -1.78
CA MET A 249 -3.53 -16.44 -1.65
C MET A 249 -3.46 -14.90 -1.72
N PHE A 250 -4.54 -14.22 -2.11
CA PHE A 250 -4.67 -12.75 -2.19
C PHE A 250 -5.41 -12.20 -0.97
N ARG A 251 -4.94 -12.61 0.21
CA ARG A 251 -5.57 -12.21 1.47
C ARG A 251 -5.34 -10.76 1.77
N LEU A 252 -6.45 -10.06 1.93
CA LEU A 252 -6.49 -8.68 2.31
C LEU A 252 -5.87 -8.47 3.70
N LYS A 253 -4.93 -7.56 3.79
CA LYS A 253 -4.47 -7.01 5.07
C LYS A 253 -5.14 -5.68 5.31
N GLN A 254 -6.26 -5.70 6.03
CA GLN A 254 -6.92 -4.48 6.50
C GLN A 254 -6.02 -3.76 7.51
N TYR A 255 -6.08 -2.43 7.52
CA TYR A 255 -5.47 -1.63 8.58
C TYR A 255 -6.39 -1.66 9.81
N ARG A 256 -5.84 -1.78 11.02
CA ARG A 256 -6.66 -1.85 12.24
C ARG A 256 -7.22 -0.45 12.54
N GLU A 257 -8.48 -0.34 12.96
CA GLU A 257 -9.10 0.94 13.31
C GLU A 257 -9.86 0.81 14.65
N PRO A 258 -9.90 1.87 15.49
CA PRO A 258 -9.19 3.15 15.39
C PRO A 258 -7.72 3.07 15.85
N GLN A 259 -6.94 4.11 15.55
CA GLN A 259 -5.56 4.29 16.04
C GLN A 259 -5.25 5.76 16.38
N GLU A 260 -4.13 5.98 17.07
CA GLU A 260 -3.62 7.29 17.43
C GLU A 260 -2.36 7.64 16.62
N PHE A 261 -2.22 8.91 16.26
CA PHE A 261 -1.02 9.47 15.64
C PHE A 261 -0.12 10.15 16.69
N TRP A 262 1.16 9.81 16.64
CA TRP A 262 2.21 10.36 17.50
C TRP A 262 3.13 11.25 16.65
N SER A 263 3.04 12.56 16.86
CA SER A 263 3.86 13.54 16.11
C SER A 263 5.37 13.43 16.37
N ASN A 264 5.75 12.81 17.49
CA ASN A 264 7.08 12.31 17.80
C ASN A 264 6.97 11.23 18.90
N ARG A 265 8.09 10.63 19.29
CA ARG A 265 8.12 9.52 20.25
C ARG A 265 7.87 9.93 21.71
N TYR A 266 8.01 11.20 22.04
CA TYR A 266 7.85 11.77 23.37
C TYR A 266 6.52 12.50 23.54
N VAL A 267 5.58 12.34 22.60
CA VAL A 267 4.28 13.03 22.67
C VAL A 267 3.54 12.54 23.91
N PRO A 268 3.20 13.44 24.85
CA PRO A 268 2.38 13.09 26.01
C PRO A 268 1.04 12.52 25.56
N ASP A 269 0.48 11.59 26.33
CA ASP A 269 -0.79 10.91 25.99
C ASP A 269 -1.92 11.90 25.65
N GLU A 270 -2.01 12.99 26.41
CA GLU A 270 -3.01 14.06 26.22
C GLU A 270 -2.89 14.81 24.88
N LYS A 271 -1.73 14.74 24.20
CA LYS A 271 -1.44 15.40 22.93
C LYS A 271 -1.48 14.44 21.74
N LYS A 272 -1.75 13.15 21.97
CA LYS A 272 -1.99 12.18 20.90
C LYS A 272 -3.33 12.50 20.25
N VAL A 273 -3.37 12.45 18.92
CA VAL A 273 -4.57 12.76 18.15
C VAL A 273 -5.03 11.51 17.39
N PRO A 274 -6.33 11.37 17.08
CA PRO A 274 -6.79 10.28 16.23
C PRO A 274 -6.04 10.29 14.89
N GLN A 275 -5.63 9.11 14.43
CA GLN A 275 -5.07 8.94 13.09
C GLN A 275 -6.18 9.11 12.05
N ASP A 276 -5.87 9.77 10.94
CA ASP A 276 -6.80 9.92 9.82
C ASP A 276 -6.72 8.66 8.93
N ILE A 277 -7.61 7.70 9.16
CA ILE A 277 -7.66 6.42 8.44
C ILE A 277 -8.95 6.37 7.61
N LEU A 278 -8.83 5.94 6.36
CA LEU A 278 -9.99 5.68 5.50
C LEU A 278 -9.71 4.49 4.58
N GLN A 279 -10.53 3.44 4.72
CA GLN A 279 -10.49 2.24 3.89
C GLN A 279 -11.77 2.14 3.06
N VAL A 280 -11.65 2.23 1.73
CA VAL A 280 -12.79 2.32 0.80
C VAL A 280 -12.83 1.08 -0.09
N TRP A 281 -14.01 0.48 -0.19
CA TRP A 281 -14.30 -0.71 -0.98
C TRP A 281 -14.79 -0.33 -2.38
N PHE A 282 -14.21 -0.97 -3.39
CA PHE A 282 -14.47 -0.76 -4.81
C PHE A 282 -14.84 -2.10 -5.48
N ALA A 283 -15.67 -2.02 -6.51
CA ALA A 283 -16.06 -3.17 -7.33
C ALA A 283 -14.86 -3.71 -8.12
N GLY A 284 -14.91 -5.01 -8.41
CA GLY A 284 -13.92 -5.76 -9.17
C GLY A 284 -12.89 -6.49 -8.33
N VAL A 285 -12.03 -7.22 -9.04
CA VAL A 285 -10.95 -8.02 -8.46
C VAL A 285 -9.71 -7.18 -8.18
N HIS A 286 -8.65 -7.81 -7.67
CA HIS A 286 -7.41 -7.15 -7.24
C HIS A 286 -6.86 -6.10 -8.23
N SER A 287 -6.81 -6.43 -9.53
CA SER A 287 -6.29 -5.55 -10.58
C SER A 287 -7.33 -4.57 -11.13
N ASP A 288 -8.62 -4.77 -10.86
CA ASP A 288 -9.65 -3.74 -11.13
C ASP A 288 -9.49 -2.57 -10.17
N VAL A 289 -8.97 -2.79 -8.95
CA VAL A 289 -8.68 -1.72 -7.99
C VAL A 289 -7.26 -1.17 -8.13
N GLY A 290 -6.27 -2.04 -8.29
CA GLY A 290 -4.87 -1.64 -8.40
C GLY A 290 -4.40 -1.24 -9.79
N GLY A 291 -5.20 -1.50 -10.83
CA GLY A 291 -4.77 -1.42 -12.22
C GLY A 291 -3.95 -2.64 -12.68
N GLY A 292 -3.54 -2.63 -13.95
CA GLY A 292 -2.78 -3.72 -14.58
C GLY A 292 -3.57 -4.58 -15.57
N TYR A 293 -4.85 -4.27 -15.80
CA TYR A 293 -5.59 -4.76 -16.97
C TYR A 293 -5.32 -3.90 -18.22
N PRO A 294 -5.67 -4.39 -19.43
CA PRO A 294 -5.58 -3.60 -20.65
C PRO A 294 -6.31 -2.26 -20.52
N GLU A 295 -5.73 -1.21 -21.09
CA GLU A 295 -6.29 0.14 -20.93
C GLU A 295 -7.72 0.27 -21.47
N ALA A 296 -8.09 -0.51 -22.50
CA ALA A 296 -9.44 -0.54 -23.05
C ALA A 296 -10.51 -1.06 -22.06
N GLU A 297 -10.09 -1.80 -21.02
CA GLU A 297 -10.94 -2.45 -20.01
C GLU A 297 -10.67 -1.87 -18.60
N SER A 298 -9.92 -0.77 -18.50
CA SER A 298 -9.39 -0.23 -17.24
C SER A 298 -10.26 0.85 -16.58
N GLY A 299 -11.51 1.02 -17.00
CA GLY A 299 -12.42 2.08 -16.55
C GLY A 299 -12.69 2.03 -15.04
N ASP A 300 -12.88 0.84 -14.47
CA ASP A 300 -13.11 0.67 -13.03
C ASP A 300 -11.91 1.11 -12.20
N SER A 301 -10.70 0.76 -12.66
CA SER A 301 -9.45 1.12 -11.98
C SER A 301 -9.18 2.61 -11.89
N LYS A 302 -9.92 3.44 -12.64
CA LYS A 302 -9.78 4.89 -12.58
C LYS A 302 -10.41 5.48 -11.32
N TYR A 303 -11.49 4.90 -10.79
CA TYR A 303 -12.11 5.40 -9.55
C TYR A 303 -11.15 5.38 -8.34
N PRO A 304 -10.51 4.24 -7.98
CA PRO A 304 -9.56 4.21 -6.87
C PRO A 304 -8.28 4.99 -7.16
N LEU A 305 -7.91 5.19 -8.43
CA LEU A 305 -6.79 6.09 -8.79
C LEU A 305 -7.13 7.55 -8.49
N ILE A 306 -8.28 8.03 -8.97
CA ILE A 306 -8.72 9.42 -8.78
C ILE A 306 -8.91 9.71 -7.29
N TRP A 307 -9.62 8.82 -6.58
CA TRP A 307 -9.81 8.92 -5.14
C TRP A 307 -8.46 9.06 -4.39
N MET A 308 -7.48 8.21 -4.71
CA MET A 308 -6.17 8.27 -4.06
C MET A 308 -5.41 9.57 -4.38
N ILE A 309 -5.52 10.07 -5.62
CA ILE A 309 -4.92 11.35 -6.02
C ILE A 309 -5.54 12.50 -5.24
N GLU A 310 -6.87 12.56 -5.14
CA GLU A 310 -7.59 13.60 -4.39
C GLU A 310 -7.22 13.58 -2.89
N GLU A 311 -7.14 12.40 -2.28
CA GLU A 311 -6.73 12.27 -0.87
C GLU A 311 -5.26 12.70 -0.66
N ALA A 312 -4.37 12.35 -1.59
CA ALA A 312 -2.98 12.78 -1.54
C ALA A 312 -2.82 14.30 -1.79
N GLU A 313 -3.64 14.89 -2.66
CA GLU A 313 -3.70 16.34 -2.90
C GLU A 313 -4.16 17.08 -1.64
N LYS A 314 -5.21 16.59 -0.97
CA LYS A 314 -5.66 17.12 0.34
C LYS A 314 -4.56 17.07 1.39
N ALA A 315 -3.70 16.04 1.33
CA ALA A 315 -2.53 15.91 2.21
C ALA A 315 -1.35 16.83 1.81
N GLY A 316 -1.40 17.54 0.67
CA GLY A 316 -0.38 18.51 0.24
C GLY A 316 0.62 17.98 -0.80
N LEU A 317 0.27 16.90 -1.52
CA LEU A 317 1.06 16.39 -2.64
C LEU A 317 0.68 17.11 -3.95
N ASN A 318 1.66 17.44 -4.78
CA ASN A 318 1.46 18.18 -6.02
C ASN A 318 1.45 17.27 -7.25
N PHE A 319 0.46 17.44 -8.10
CA PHE A 319 0.33 16.70 -9.35
C PHE A 319 0.38 17.60 -10.59
N ASN A 320 0.47 16.96 -11.76
CA ASN A 320 0.32 17.60 -13.06
C ASN A 320 -1.14 17.42 -13.53
N PRO A 321 -1.98 18.48 -13.50
CA PRO A 321 -3.39 18.38 -13.88
C PRO A 321 -3.58 17.88 -15.30
N ALA A 322 -2.69 18.23 -16.23
CA ALA A 322 -2.76 17.76 -17.61
C ALA A 322 -2.50 16.24 -17.71
N THR A 323 -1.71 15.67 -16.80
CA THR A 323 -1.43 14.23 -16.78
C THR A 323 -2.56 13.48 -16.09
N ILE A 324 -3.14 14.05 -15.04
CA ILE A 324 -4.37 13.51 -14.40
C ILE A 324 -5.50 13.45 -15.42
N LYS A 325 -5.78 14.55 -16.13
CA LYS A 325 -6.80 14.59 -17.18
C LYS A 325 -6.61 13.49 -18.22
N GLN A 326 -5.36 13.22 -18.62
CA GLN A 326 -5.06 12.19 -19.60
C GLN A 326 -5.19 10.77 -19.03
N LEU A 327 -4.49 10.45 -17.94
CA LEU A 327 -4.36 9.06 -17.45
C LEU A 327 -5.55 8.60 -16.62
N ALA A 328 -6.15 9.50 -15.83
CA ALA A 328 -7.22 9.17 -14.90
C ALA A 328 -8.60 9.44 -15.51
N TRP A 329 -8.76 10.54 -16.24
CA TRP A 329 -10.04 10.94 -16.85
C TRP A 329 -10.20 10.57 -18.32
N GLY A 330 -9.18 9.98 -18.96
CA GLY A 330 -9.23 9.60 -20.37
C GLY A 330 -9.33 10.76 -21.36
N ILE A 331 -9.04 12.00 -20.92
CA ILE A 331 -9.09 13.20 -21.77
C ILE A 331 -7.82 13.25 -22.63
N GLN A 332 -7.96 12.95 -23.92
CA GLN A 332 -6.81 12.82 -24.82
C GLN A 332 -6.07 14.14 -25.02
N ARG A 333 -4.74 14.05 -25.02
CA ARG A 333 -3.88 15.17 -25.43
C ARG A 333 -3.75 15.21 -26.95
N LYS A 334 -3.70 16.42 -27.50
CA LYS A 334 -3.35 16.64 -28.91
C LYS A 334 -2.01 15.95 -29.20
N ASN A 335 -1.97 15.11 -30.23
CA ASN A 335 -0.78 14.37 -30.71
C ASN A 335 -0.23 13.27 -29.79
N SER A 336 -0.96 12.84 -28.76
CA SER A 336 -0.56 11.65 -27.98
C SER A 336 -0.85 10.38 -28.78
N PRO A 337 0.11 9.45 -28.96
CA PRO A 337 -0.15 8.15 -29.56
C PRO A 337 -0.89 7.20 -28.60
N PHE A 338 -0.85 7.47 -27.29
CA PHE A 338 -1.51 6.66 -26.27
C PHE A 338 -2.94 7.14 -26.03
N GLN A 339 -3.88 6.19 -26.03
CA GLN A 339 -5.28 6.40 -25.71
C GLN A 339 -5.60 5.80 -24.33
N TYR A 340 -6.19 6.62 -23.47
CA TYR A 340 -6.67 6.22 -22.14
C TYR A 340 -8.19 6.32 -22.03
N VAL A 341 -8.84 5.36 -21.36
CA VAL A 341 -10.29 5.37 -21.15
C VAL A 341 -10.68 6.23 -19.95
N ALA A 342 -11.91 6.73 -19.96
CA ALA A 342 -12.51 7.44 -18.83
C ALA A 342 -12.96 6.46 -17.73
N PRO A 343 -13.17 6.92 -16.48
CA PRO A 343 -13.80 6.12 -15.44
C PRO A 343 -15.16 5.61 -15.89
N ALA A 344 -15.41 4.31 -15.72
CA ALA A 344 -16.65 3.67 -16.10
C ALA A 344 -16.90 2.47 -15.18
N TYR A 345 -18.12 2.37 -14.65
CA TYR A 345 -18.56 1.27 -13.78
C TYR A 345 -19.45 0.25 -14.49
N THR A 346 -19.66 0.40 -15.81
CA THR A 346 -20.34 -0.60 -16.67
C THR A 346 -19.78 -0.53 -18.09
N GLY A 347 -20.27 -1.42 -18.96
CA GLY A 347 -19.98 -1.42 -20.38
C GLY A 347 -18.59 -1.98 -20.70
N LYS A 348 -18.13 -1.77 -21.94
CA LYS A 348 -16.87 -2.40 -22.43
C LYS A 348 -15.64 -1.97 -21.65
N THR A 349 -15.62 -0.72 -21.15
CA THR A 349 -14.49 -0.16 -20.41
C THR A 349 -14.58 -0.42 -18.92
N GLY A 350 -15.77 -0.68 -18.36
CA GLY A 350 -16.01 -0.98 -16.94
C GLY A 350 -16.39 -2.45 -16.71
N VAL A 351 -15.73 -3.37 -17.42
CA VAL A 351 -15.98 -4.80 -17.31
C VAL A 351 -15.35 -5.33 -16.02
N LEU A 352 -16.10 -6.13 -15.25
CA LEU A 352 -15.51 -6.86 -14.13
C LEU A 352 -14.73 -8.05 -14.64
N HIS A 353 -13.50 -8.17 -14.17
CA HIS A 353 -12.66 -9.30 -14.54
C HIS A 353 -12.84 -10.44 -13.55
N ASN A 354 -12.63 -11.66 -14.03
CA ASN A 354 -12.53 -12.83 -13.17
C ASN A 354 -11.06 -13.25 -13.04
N SER A 355 -10.50 -13.08 -11.85
CA SER A 355 -9.11 -13.45 -11.55
C SER A 355 -8.94 -14.95 -11.24
N MET A 356 -10.04 -15.69 -11.02
CA MET A 356 -10.06 -17.11 -10.67
C MET A 356 -9.87 -18.01 -11.89
N THR A 357 -8.63 -18.12 -12.36
CA THR A 357 -8.26 -19.05 -13.43
C THR A 357 -8.34 -20.51 -12.96
N ALA A 358 -8.33 -21.46 -13.89
CA ALA A 358 -8.33 -22.89 -13.57
C ALA A 358 -7.18 -23.31 -12.63
N GLY A 359 -6.01 -22.68 -12.75
CA GLY A 359 -4.88 -22.90 -11.83
C GLY A 359 -5.16 -22.42 -10.42
N TRP A 360 -5.76 -21.23 -10.27
CA TRP A 360 -6.18 -20.72 -8.96
C TRP A 360 -7.26 -21.60 -8.34
N ARG A 361 -8.22 -22.08 -9.14
CA ARG A 361 -9.29 -22.96 -8.66
C ARG A 361 -8.77 -24.25 -8.04
N LEU A 362 -7.65 -24.80 -8.53
CA LEU A 362 -7.01 -25.97 -7.90
C LEU A 362 -6.41 -25.62 -6.52
N LEU A 363 -5.81 -24.45 -6.38
CA LEU A 363 -5.23 -24.00 -5.10
C LEU A 363 -6.30 -23.72 -4.04
N GLU A 364 -7.51 -23.34 -4.44
CA GLU A 364 -8.66 -23.14 -3.54
C GLU A 364 -9.08 -24.39 -2.76
N TYR A 365 -8.69 -25.59 -3.22
CA TYR A 365 -8.98 -26.86 -2.54
C TYR A 365 -7.88 -27.32 -1.58
N ILE A 366 -6.81 -26.55 -1.41
CA ILE A 366 -5.76 -26.83 -0.43
C ILE A 366 -6.30 -26.51 0.97
N PRO A 367 -6.35 -27.47 1.91
CA PRO A 367 -6.84 -27.22 3.26
C PRO A 367 -5.99 -26.16 3.99
N LYS A 368 -6.64 -25.22 4.66
CA LYS A 368 -6.00 -24.18 5.46
C LYS A 368 -6.40 -24.30 6.92
N SER A 369 -5.52 -23.87 7.82
CA SER A 369 -5.81 -23.85 9.25
C SER A 369 -7.02 -22.94 9.54
N ALA A 370 -7.94 -23.41 10.39
CA ALA A 370 -9.16 -22.69 10.76
C ALA A 370 -8.90 -21.32 11.41
N LYS A 371 -7.71 -21.09 11.98
CA LYS A 371 -7.30 -19.77 12.51
C LYS A 371 -7.30 -18.67 11.46
N TYR A 372 -7.20 -19.06 10.20
CA TYR A 372 -7.18 -18.18 9.05
C TYR A 372 -8.57 -18.06 8.40
N LYS A 373 -9.62 -18.65 8.97
CA LYS A 373 -10.97 -18.56 8.41
C LYS A 373 -11.53 -17.15 8.60
N GLU A 374 -11.87 -16.49 7.50
CA GLU A 374 -12.50 -15.16 7.51
C GLU A 374 -14.01 -15.27 7.25
N TRP A 375 -14.42 -16.15 6.34
CA TRP A 375 -15.84 -16.33 6.00
C TRP A 375 -16.57 -17.25 6.99
N PRO A 376 -17.63 -16.77 7.69
CA PRO A 376 -18.28 -17.54 8.76
C PRO A 376 -18.84 -18.89 8.32
N GLU A 377 -19.42 -18.95 7.11
CA GLU A 377 -20.15 -20.12 6.58
C GLU A 377 -19.25 -21.32 6.25
N ARG A 378 -17.92 -21.14 6.19
CA ARG A 378 -17.00 -22.25 5.89
C ARG A 378 -16.93 -23.24 7.05
N LYS A 379 -17.17 -24.51 6.72
CA LYS A 379 -17.14 -25.63 7.66
C LYS A 379 -15.70 -25.95 8.04
N VAL A 380 -15.46 -26.10 9.34
CA VAL A 380 -14.17 -26.49 9.90
C VAL A 380 -14.24 -27.97 10.28
N PHE A 381 -13.25 -28.75 9.83
CA PHE A 381 -13.10 -30.15 10.19
C PHE A 381 -11.65 -30.40 10.63
N LEU A 382 -11.47 -31.00 11.82
CA LEU A 382 -10.15 -31.28 12.41
C LEU A 382 -9.19 -30.07 12.45
N GLY A 383 -9.72 -28.86 12.64
CA GLY A 383 -8.91 -27.63 12.68
C GLY A 383 -8.50 -27.08 11.31
N PHE A 384 -9.01 -27.65 10.23
CA PHE A 384 -8.80 -27.20 8.85
C PHE A 384 -10.13 -26.85 8.16
N TYR A 385 -10.06 -26.04 7.12
CA TYR A 385 -11.19 -25.74 6.24
C TYR A 385 -10.72 -25.57 4.79
N ILE A 386 -11.66 -25.65 3.86
CA ILE A 386 -11.42 -25.42 2.44
C ILE A 386 -11.90 -24.00 2.09
N PRO A 387 -11.04 -23.13 1.54
CA PRO A 387 -11.41 -21.78 1.13
C PRO A 387 -12.52 -21.73 0.07
N ASP A 388 -12.37 -22.50 -1.02
CA ASP A 388 -13.34 -22.61 -2.12
C ASP A 388 -13.87 -21.26 -2.63
N CYS A 389 -13.00 -20.33 -3.04
CA CYS A 389 -13.39 -18.96 -3.39
C CYS A 389 -14.14 -18.28 -2.23
N GLU A 390 -13.51 -18.18 -1.06
CA GLU A 390 -14.10 -17.46 0.08
C GLU A 390 -14.20 -15.96 -0.25
N PRO A 391 -15.40 -15.33 -0.18
CA PRO A 391 -15.50 -13.89 -0.33
C PRO A 391 -14.80 -13.16 0.82
N ARG A 392 -14.37 -11.93 0.57
CA ARG A 392 -13.80 -11.08 1.62
C ARG A 392 -14.89 -10.60 2.56
N LEU A 393 -14.62 -10.62 3.85
CA LEU A 393 -15.53 -10.05 4.85
C LEU A 393 -15.43 -8.53 4.85
N ILE A 394 -16.53 -7.86 4.49
CA ILE A 394 -16.67 -6.40 4.59
C ILE A 394 -17.30 -6.08 5.96
N PRO A 395 -16.64 -5.28 6.82
CA PRO A 395 -17.21 -4.89 8.10
C PRO A 395 -18.50 -4.06 7.95
N GLU A 396 -19.41 -4.16 8.92
CA GLU A 396 -20.54 -3.24 9.02
C GLU A 396 -20.03 -1.80 9.25
N GLY A 397 -20.68 -0.83 8.62
CA GLY A 397 -20.26 0.57 8.62
C GLY A 397 -19.04 0.86 7.74
N ALA A 398 -18.58 -0.10 6.92
CA ALA A 398 -17.47 0.13 6.00
C ALA A 398 -17.80 1.21 4.95
N HIS A 399 -16.75 1.83 4.42
CA HIS A 399 -16.89 2.83 3.37
C HIS A 399 -16.94 2.15 2.01
N VAL A 400 -18.06 2.30 1.29
CA VAL A 400 -18.26 1.74 -0.04
C VAL A 400 -18.32 2.87 -1.05
N HIS A 401 -17.57 2.76 -2.13
CA HIS A 401 -17.57 3.80 -3.17
C HIS A 401 -18.88 3.78 -3.96
N GLU A 402 -19.42 4.96 -4.27
CA GLU A 402 -20.71 5.12 -4.96
C GLU A 402 -20.77 4.41 -6.33
N SER A 403 -19.62 4.20 -6.99
CA SER A 403 -19.56 3.44 -8.25
C SER A 403 -20.05 1.99 -8.09
N VAL A 404 -19.89 1.38 -6.91
CA VAL A 404 -20.40 0.04 -6.59
C VAL A 404 -21.93 0.05 -6.61
N LEU A 405 -22.54 1.04 -5.97
CA LEU A 405 -24.00 1.18 -5.88
C LEU A 405 -24.60 1.43 -7.26
N LYS A 406 -24.00 2.33 -8.03
CA LYS A 406 -24.43 2.62 -9.41
C LYS A 406 -24.29 1.41 -10.33
N ARG A 407 -23.28 0.57 -10.13
CA ARG A 407 -23.18 -0.71 -10.82
C ARG A 407 -24.31 -1.64 -10.42
N MET A 408 -24.59 -1.81 -9.12
CA MET A 408 -25.69 -2.66 -8.65
C MET A 408 -27.07 -2.20 -9.20
N GLU A 409 -27.27 -0.90 -9.37
CA GLU A 409 -28.48 -0.34 -9.98
C GLU A 409 -28.62 -0.70 -11.46
N VAL A 410 -27.52 -0.62 -12.23
CA VAL A 410 -27.53 -0.81 -13.69
C VAL A 410 -27.37 -2.29 -14.10
N GLU A 411 -26.65 -3.08 -13.31
CA GLU A 411 -26.34 -4.50 -13.55
C GLU A 411 -27.07 -5.36 -12.50
N PRO A 412 -28.24 -5.95 -12.83
CA PRO A 412 -29.01 -6.76 -11.88
C PRO A 412 -28.27 -7.99 -11.35
N GLU A 413 -27.36 -8.54 -12.16
CA GLU A 413 -26.55 -9.73 -11.82
C GLU A 413 -25.42 -9.42 -10.83
N TYR A 414 -25.01 -8.15 -10.71
CA TYR A 414 -23.95 -7.77 -9.78
C TYR A 414 -24.52 -7.58 -8.37
N ARG A 415 -24.56 -8.65 -7.57
CA ARG A 415 -25.01 -8.66 -6.17
C ARG A 415 -23.94 -9.34 -5.30
N PRO A 416 -22.88 -8.61 -4.89
CA PRO A 416 -21.82 -9.20 -4.09
C PRO A 416 -22.39 -9.70 -2.76
N VAL A 417 -22.15 -10.99 -2.48
CA VAL A 417 -22.69 -11.66 -1.27
C VAL A 417 -22.11 -11.13 0.03
N ASN A 418 -20.98 -10.42 -0.06
CA ASN A 418 -20.25 -9.84 1.04
C ASN A 418 -20.59 -8.37 1.32
N MET A 419 -21.59 -7.80 0.65
CA MET A 419 -22.05 -6.45 0.97
C MET A 419 -22.63 -6.38 2.39
N PRO A 420 -22.19 -5.42 3.23
CA PRO A 420 -22.74 -5.23 4.56
C PRO A 420 -24.15 -4.63 4.49
N LYS A 421 -24.91 -4.74 5.58
CA LYS A 421 -26.25 -4.15 5.66
C LYS A 421 -26.17 -2.63 5.83
N GLU A 422 -25.21 -2.17 6.61
CA GLU A 422 -24.93 -0.77 6.88
C GLU A 422 -23.56 -0.40 6.30
N TYR A 423 -23.49 0.67 5.53
CA TYR A 423 -22.25 1.20 4.95
C TYR A 423 -22.31 2.71 4.78
N VAL A 424 -21.15 3.34 4.74
CA VAL A 424 -21.00 4.77 4.44
C VAL A 424 -20.64 4.93 2.98
N THR A 425 -21.39 5.73 2.23
CA THR A 425 -21.13 5.96 0.80
C THR A 425 -20.04 7.01 0.62
N VAL A 426 -18.99 6.66 -0.14
CA VAL A 426 -17.97 7.62 -0.60
C VAL A 426 -18.36 8.09 -2.00
N PRO A 427 -18.54 9.41 -2.23
CA PRO A 427 -19.06 9.94 -3.48
C PRO A 427 -18.08 9.70 -4.64
N MET A 428 -18.62 9.56 -5.86
CA MET A 428 -17.81 9.52 -7.07
C MET A 428 -17.08 10.84 -7.31
N PRO A 429 -15.90 10.81 -7.96
CA PRO A 429 -15.18 12.01 -8.30
C PRO A 429 -15.92 12.86 -9.33
N VAL A 430 -15.74 14.17 -9.26
CA VAL A 430 -16.36 15.14 -10.18
C VAL A 430 -15.50 15.31 -11.44
N PRO A 431 -16.05 15.12 -12.65
CA PRO A 431 -15.30 15.30 -13.89
C PRO A 431 -14.71 16.72 -14.04
N PRO A 432 -13.48 16.86 -14.56
CA PRO A 432 -12.86 18.17 -14.75
C PRO A 432 -13.67 19.04 -15.71
N GLY A 433 -14.02 20.26 -15.28
CA GLY A 433 -14.78 21.21 -16.09
C GLY A 433 -16.29 21.17 -15.88
N VAL A 434 -16.79 20.30 -15.00
CA VAL A 434 -18.12 20.42 -14.42
C VAL A 434 -17.96 21.21 -13.12
N GLU A 435 -18.35 22.48 -13.10
CA GLU A 435 -18.38 23.25 -11.85
C GLU A 435 -19.30 22.51 -10.86
N ALA A 436 -18.80 22.26 -9.65
CA ALA A 436 -19.63 21.73 -8.58
C ALA A 436 -20.77 22.73 -8.36
N ALA A 437 -21.99 22.36 -8.72
CA ALA A 437 -23.17 23.14 -8.37
C ALA A 437 -23.13 23.32 -6.85
N GLU A 438 -22.82 24.53 -6.41
CA GLU A 438 -22.86 24.90 -5.01
C GLU A 438 -24.19 24.45 -4.42
N SER A 439 -24.10 23.77 -3.29
CA SER A 439 -25.23 23.41 -2.44
C SER A 439 -25.95 24.68 -1.99
N VAL A 440 -26.88 25.15 -2.81
CA VAL A 440 -27.89 26.14 -2.43
C VAL A 440 -29.06 25.39 -1.81
N THR A 441 -28.98 25.18 -0.51
CA THR A 441 -30.09 25.01 0.43
C THR A 441 -29.52 25.44 1.78
N GLY A 442 -29.90 26.55 2.42
CA GLY A 442 -31.26 27.05 2.61
C GLY A 442 -31.51 27.00 4.11
#